data_AF-A0A819V5Z6-F1
#
_entry.id   AF-A0A819V5Z6-F1
#
_cell.length_a   1.000
_cell.length_b   1.000
_cell.length_c   1.000
_cell.angle_alpha   90.00
_cell.angle_beta   90.00
_cell.angle_gamma   90.00
#
_symmetry.space_group_name_H-M   'P 1'
#
loop_
_entity.id
_entity.type
_entity.pdbx_description
1 polymer ?
#
loop_
_entity_poly.entity_id
_entity_poly.type
_entity_poly.pdbx_seq_one_letter_code
_entity_poly.pdbx_strand_id
1 'polypeptide(L)'
;MPVSTNIILGLHSEFPKSQDFWKLAPLFALINNLIEVRLDAWKFLSKYKRPIPHKASDIGIWDDIISGVSYLAVLTNAVVIAWTSEFIPKLAYSSLQSTGTSLSGYVNWTLSSFPIADYNLTGTMTSDVPSGLTYCRYRDFRESTGPSYSHTSVYWNVIAARLVFIILFEHIIFLFIYVMQWLVPDVPKTIQDKIAHEHYIDQRERWASNRREENFEQPDHTSRETSKNIKNLFHLIEYPVNTESPINDKSPANVKSPIRQSKRRKIIRTRVSPKDT
;
A
#
# COMPACT_ATOMS: atom_id res chain seq x y z
N MET A 1 -22.29 -4.75 0.15
CA MET A 1 -22.00 -3.30 0.09
C MET A 1 -23.22 -2.34 0.19
N PRO A 2 -24.48 -2.73 0.50
CA PRO A 2 -25.54 -1.73 0.78
C PRO A 2 -25.82 -1.51 2.28
N VAL A 3 -25.15 -2.23 3.19
CA VAL A 3 -25.41 -2.14 4.64
C VAL A 3 -24.65 -0.98 5.29
N SER A 4 -23.47 -0.62 4.75
CA SER A 4 -22.59 0.40 5.34
C SER A 4 -23.07 1.84 5.11
N THR A 5 -23.76 2.13 4.00
CA THR A 5 -24.24 3.49 3.69
C THR A 5 -25.45 3.90 4.53
N ASN A 6 -26.35 2.96 4.86
CA ASN A 6 -27.53 3.26 5.68
C ASN A 6 -27.20 3.45 7.16
N ILE A 7 -26.16 2.78 7.67
CA ILE A 7 -25.71 2.96 9.07
C ILE A 7 -25.04 4.32 9.24
N ILE A 8 -24.24 4.77 8.27
CA ILE A 8 -23.57 6.08 8.34
C ILE A 8 -24.55 7.25 8.19
N LEU A 9 -25.57 7.12 7.32
CA LEU A 9 -26.61 8.14 7.16
C LEU A 9 -27.57 8.21 8.36
N GLY A 10 -27.90 7.07 8.99
CA GLY A 10 -28.71 7.04 10.21
C GLY A 10 -27.99 7.62 11.44
N LEU A 11 -26.66 7.45 11.52
CA LEU A 11 -25.83 8.02 12.60
C LEU A 11 -25.65 9.55 12.50
N HIS A 12 -25.97 10.18 11.37
CA HIS A 12 -25.85 11.63 11.21
C HIS A 12 -27.11 12.39 11.69
N SER A 13 -28.29 11.74 11.72
CA SER A 13 -29.55 12.41 12.04
C SER A 13 -29.92 12.45 13.52
N GLU A 14 -29.31 11.62 14.38
CA GLU A 14 -29.75 11.45 15.78
C GLU A 14 -28.71 11.84 16.85
N PHE A 15 -27.46 12.13 16.49
CA PHE A 15 -26.42 12.34 17.49
C PHE A 15 -26.18 13.84 17.78
N PRO A 16 -26.04 14.21 19.07
CA PRO A 16 -25.81 15.59 19.47
C PRO A 16 -24.52 16.11 18.85
N LYS A 17 -24.48 17.43 18.56
CA LYS A 17 -23.33 18.19 18.05
C LYS A 17 -22.13 18.24 19.03
N SER A 18 -21.96 17.24 19.90
CA SER A 18 -20.83 17.17 20.82
C SER A 18 -19.61 16.66 20.07
N GLN A 19 -18.62 17.53 19.87
CA GLN A 19 -17.35 17.32 19.16
C GLN A 19 -16.56 16.05 19.57
N ASP A 20 -16.98 15.35 20.62
CA ASP A 20 -16.37 14.13 21.15
C ASP A 20 -16.75 12.85 20.40
N PHE A 21 -17.95 12.76 19.81
CA PHE A 21 -18.35 11.54 19.08
C PHE A 21 -17.52 11.29 17.81
N TRP A 22 -17.05 12.36 17.15
CA TRP A 22 -16.19 12.33 15.98
C TRP A 22 -14.82 11.76 16.32
N LYS A 23 -14.35 11.96 17.57
CA LYS A 23 -13.10 11.40 18.08
C LYS A 23 -13.19 9.89 18.32
N LEU A 24 -14.41 9.34 18.46
CA LEU A 24 -14.65 7.92 18.67
C LEU A 24 -14.90 7.14 17.36
N ALA A 25 -14.94 7.79 16.20
CA ALA A 25 -15.16 7.13 14.91
C ALA A 25 -14.23 5.93 14.64
N PRO A 26 -12.92 5.96 14.97
CA PRO A 26 -12.04 4.79 14.78
C PRO A 26 -12.43 3.58 15.64
N LEU A 27 -12.97 3.82 16.85
CA LEU A 27 -13.44 2.75 17.74
C LEU A 27 -14.65 2.04 17.14
N PHE A 28 -15.61 2.81 16.61
CA PHE A 28 -16.77 2.24 15.94
C PHE A 28 -16.37 1.48 14.67
N ALA A 29 -15.42 1.99 13.90
CA ALA A 29 -14.87 1.29 12.74
C ALA A 29 -14.20 -0.03 13.14
N LEU A 30 -13.45 -0.06 14.24
CA LEU A 30 -12.81 -1.27 14.76
C LEU A 30 -13.84 -2.33 15.19
N ILE A 31 -14.87 -1.93 15.94
CA ILE A 31 -15.95 -2.85 16.36
C ILE A 31 -16.68 -3.40 15.14
N ASN A 32 -17.00 -2.53 14.17
CA ASN A 32 -17.63 -2.95 12.92
C ASN A 32 -16.75 -3.96 12.16
N ASN A 33 -15.45 -3.70 12.01
CA ASN A 33 -14.52 -4.61 11.34
C ASN A 33 -14.38 -5.95 12.07
N LEU A 34 -14.42 -5.97 13.40
CA LEU A 34 -14.35 -7.21 14.19
C LEU A 34 -15.59 -8.09 13.97
N ILE A 35 -16.78 -7.47 13.91
CA ILE A 35 -18.03 -8.15 13.61
C ILE A 35 -18.03 -8.63 12.15
N GLU A 36 -17.61 -7.78 11.21
CA GLU A 36 -17.60 -8.08 9.77
C GLU A 36 -16.74 -9.30 9.46
N VAL A 37 -15.53 -9.42 10.02
CA VAL A 37 -14.66 -10.60 9.82
C VAL A 37 -15.36 -11.91 10.22
N ARG A 38 -16.15 -11.89 11.31
CA ARG A 38 -16.89 -13.07 11.77
C ARG A 38 -18.10 -13.37 10.89
N LEU A 39 -18.82 -12.34 10.48
CA LEU A 39 -19.98 -12.48 9.60
C LEU A 39 -19.58 -12.98 8.23
N ASP A 40 -18.50 -12.46 7.64
CA ASP A 40 -17.97 -12.90 6.36
C ASP A 40 -17.50 -14.37 6.41
N ALA A 41 -16.80 -14.78 7.47
CA ALA A 41 -16.42 -16.17 7.67
C ALA A 41 -17.64 -17.09 7.77
N TRP A 42 -18.65 -16.72 8.56
CA TRP A 42 -19.89 -17.48 8.66
C TRP A 42 -20.59 -17.60 7.30
N LYS A 43 -20.61 -16.52 6.52
CA LYS A 43 -21.21 -16.49 5.19
C LYS A 43 -20.51 -17.43 4.21
N PHE A 44 -19.17 -17.46 4.21
CA PHE A 44 -18.40 -18.40 3.40
C PHE A 44 -18.62 -19.86 3.80
N LEU A 45 -18.80 -20.14 5.10
CA LEU A 45 -18.97 -21.52 5.59
C LEU A 45 -20.40 -22.04 5.47
N SER A 46 -21.42 -21.19 5.64
CA SER A 46 -22.83 -21.61 5.73
C SER A 46 -23.71 -21.20 4.56
N LYS A 47 -23.34 -20.18 3.77
CA LYS A 47 -24.22 -19.61 2.73
C LYS A 47 -23.70 -19.77 1.30
N TYR A 48 -22.38 -19.75 1.10
CA TYR A 48 -21.79 -19.83 -0.24
C TYR A 48 -21.34 -21.24 -0.61
N LYS A 49 -21.39 -21.56 -1.91
CA LYS A 49 -20.71 -22.73 -2.46
C LYS A 49 -19.21 -22.47 -2.49
N ARG A 50 -18.42 -23.55 -2.38
CA ARG A 50 -16.96 -23.46 -2.36
C ARG A 50 -16.43 -22.83 -3.66
N PRO A 51 -15.67 -21.73 -3.60
CA PRO A 51 -15.07 -21.10 -4.78
C PRO A 51 -13.86 -21.90 -5.28
N ILE A 52 -13.54 -21.73 -6.57
CA ILE A 52 -12.32 -22.28 -7.18
C ILE A 52 -11.14 -21.42 -6.71
N PRO A 53 -10.06 -22.01 -6.15
CA PRO A 53 -8.94 -21.25 -5.64
C PRO A 53 -8.16 -20.60 -6.80
N HIS A 54 -7.96 -19.28 -6.71
CA HIS A 54 -7.08 -18.51 -7.58
C HIS A 54 -5.88 -18.01 -6.78
N LYS A 55 -4.68 -18.01 -7.38
CA LYS A 55 -3.48 -17.46 -6.76
C LYS A 55 -3.35 -16.00 -7.15
N ALA A 56 -3.24 -15.11 -6.16
CA ALA A 56 -2.91 -13.71 -6.35
C ALA A 56 -1.70 -13.39 -5.45
N SER A 57 -0.74 -12.61 -5.97
CA SER A 57 0.37 -12.08 -5.18
C SER A 57 -0.09 -10.92 -4.30
N ASP A 58 -0.98 -10.08 -4.84
CA ASP A 58 -1.38 -8.80 -4.26
C ASP A 58 -2.90 -8.57 -4.39
N ILE A 59 -3.40 -7.52 -3.73
CA ILE A 59 -4.82 -7.14 -3.77
C ILE A 59 -5.26 -6.53 -5.12
N GLY A 60 -4.29 -6.14 -5.96
CA GLY A 60 -4.51 -5.56 -7.29
C GLY A 60 -4.82 -4.06 -7.25
N ILE A 61 -5.72 -3.61 -8.14
CA ILE A 61 -6.10 -2.19 -8.33
C ILE A 61 -6.54 -1.46 -7.06
N TRP A 62 -6.98 -2.20 -6.04
CA TRP A 62 -7.40 -1.62 -4.77
C TRP A 62 -6.28 -0.86 -4.05
N ASP A 63 -5.02 -1.25 -4.26
CA ASP A 63 -3.88 -0.54 -3.68
C ASP A 63 -3.76 0.89 -4.22
N ASP A 64 -3.91 1.05 -5.54
CA ASP A 64 -3.95 2.36 -6.20
C ASP A 64 -5.16 3.19 -5.75
N ILE A 65 -6.32 2.56 -5.60
CA ILE A 65 -7.54 3.24 -5.13
C ILE A 65 -7.37 3.75 -3.70
N ILE A 66 -6.88 2.92 -2.78
CA ILE A 66 -6.66 3.30 -1.38
C ILE A 66 -5.60 4.40 -1.28
N SER A 67 -4.55 4.33 -2.11
CA SER A 67 -3.54 5.38 -2.23
C SER A 67 -4.16 6.70 -2.70
N GLY A 68 -4.97 6.67 -3.76
CA GLY A 68 -5.71 7.84 -4.26
C GLY A 68 -6.64 8.46 -3.21
N VAL A 69 -7.40 7.63 -2.49
CA VAL A 69 -8.27 8.09 -1.39
C VAL A 69 -7.44 8.72 -0.26
N SER A 70 -6.26 8.19 0.03
CA SER A 70 -5.36 8.73 1.06
C SER A 70 -4.84 10.12 0.67
N TYR A 71 -4.44 10.34 -0.59
CA TYR A 71 -4.05 11.67 -1.07
C TYR A 71 -5.20 12.68 -0.99
N LEU A 72 -6.41 12.29 -1.42
CA LEU A 72 -7.59 13.13 -1.30
C LEU A 72 -7.97 13.43 0.15
N ALA A 73 -7.75 12.48 1.07
CA ALA A 73 -7.99 12.67 2.49
C ALA A 73 -7.07 13.75 3.08
N VAL A 74 -5.79 13.81 2.67
CA VAL A 74 -4.86 14.87 3.10
C VAL A 74 -5.35 16.24 2.64
N LEU A 75 -5.70 16.37 1.36
CA LEU A 75 -6.19 17.62 0.78
C LEU A 75 -7.50 18.09 1.44
N THR A 76 -8.46 17.19 1.59
CA THR A 76 -9.77 17.53 2.20
C THR A 76 -9.60 17.96 3.67
N ASN A 77 -8.77 17.26 4.45
CA ASN A 77 -8.48 17.65 5.82
C ASN A 77 -7.79 19.03 5.91
N ALA A 78 -6.86 19.33 5.00
CA ALA A 78 -6.21 20.64 4.93
C ALA A 78 -7.22 21.77 4.66
N VAL A 79 -8.11 21.58 3.69
CA VAL A 79 -9.18 22.53 3.34
C VAL A 79 -10.15 22.72 4.50
N VAL A 80 -10.58 21.63 5.15
CA VAL A 80 -11.48 21.69 6.31
C VAL A 80 -10.85 22.51 7.42
N ILE A 81 -9.59 22.25 7.77
CA ILE A 81 -8.88 23.04 8.79
C ILE A 81 -8.77 24.50 8.35
N ALA A 82 -8.44 24.78 7.10
CA ALA A 82 -8.21 26.13 6.63
C ALA A 82 -9.46 27.02 6.63
N TRP A 83 -10.63 26.45 6.29
CA TRP A 83 -11.87 27.21 6.18
C TRP A 83 -12.71 27.23 7.45
N THR A 84 -12.71 26.15 8.23
CA THR A 84 -13.57 26.02 9.41
C THR A 84 -12.88 26.47 10.70
N SER A 85 -11.54 26.47 10.74
CA SER A 85 -10.79 26.82 11.95
C SER A 85 -10.58 28.33 12.11
N GLU A 86 -10.65 28.78 13.37
CA GLU A 86 -10.21 30.11 13.80
C GLU A 86 -8.68 30.29 13.76
N PHE A 87 -7.92 29.23 13.51
CA PHE A 87 -6.47 29.27 13.58
C PHE A 87 -5.86 30.29 12.61
N ILE A 88 -6.28 30.26 11.34
CA ILE A 88 -5.66 31.08 10.30
C ILE A 88 -6.00 32.58 10.47
N PRO A 89 -7.26 32.99 10.68
CA PRO A 89 -7.56 34.40 10.92
C PRO A 89 -6.91 34.95 12.21
N LYS A 90 -6.78 34.14 13.27
CA LYS A 90 -6.04 34.53 14.49
C LYS A 90 -4.56 34.72 14.23
N LEU A 91 -3.94 33.82 13.46
CA LEU A 91 -2.54 33.95 13.07
C LEU A 91 -2.31 35.20 12.19
N ALA A 92 -3.21 35.44 11.24
CA ALA A 92 -3.18 36.62 10.38
C ALA A 92 -3.32 37.91 11.19
N TYR A 93 -4.27 37.96 12.14
CA TYR A 93 -4.43 39.09 13.06
C TYR A 93 -3.17 39.33 13.90
N SER A 94 -2.62 38.25 14.48
CA SER A 94 -1.40 38.31 15.28
C SER A 94 -0.21 38.82 14.49
N SER A 95 -0.16 38.57 13.18
CA SER A 95 0.98 38.94 12.33
C SER A 95 0.85 40.33 11.73
N LEU A 96 -0.38 40.75 11.38
CA LEU A 96 -0.64 41.98 10.65
C LEU A 96 -0.99 43.18 11.55
N GLN A 97 -1.59 42.92 12.72
CA GLN A 97 -2.25 43.98 13.50
C GLN A 97 -1.81 44.00 14.97
N SER A 98 -1.45 42.86 15.56
CA SER A 98 -1.15 42.74 16.99
C SER A 98 0.21 43.35 17.36
N THR A 99 0.23 44.35 18.24
CA THR A 99 1.43 44.83 18.95
C THR A 99 1.73 43.94 20.17
N GLY A 100 2.09 42.67 19.92
CA GLY A 100 2.43 41.68 20.95
C GLY A 100 1.86 40.28 20.68
N THR A 101 1.86 39.41 21.70
CA THR A 101 1.26 38.05 21.62
C THR A 101 -0.22 38.01 22.04
N SER A 102 -0.80 39.15 22.42
CA SER A 102 -2.18 39.22 22.94
C SER A 102 -3.20 39.34 21.82
N LEU A 103 -4.25 38.51 21.84
CA LEU A 103 -5.41 38.60 20.93
C LEU A 103 -6.43 39.70 21.34
N SER A 104 -5.98 40.73 22.07
CA SER A 104 -6.85 41.82 22.51
C SER A 104 -7.33 42.62 21.31
N GLY A 105 -8.66 42.65 21.08
CA GLY A 105 -9.26 43.32 19.92
C GLY A 105 -9.52 42.42 18.71
N TYR A 106 -9.17 41.13 18.74
CA TYR A 106 -9.40 40.18 17.65
C TYR A 106 -10.88 40.15 17.22
N VAL A 107 -11.80 40.03 18.17
CA VAL A 107 -13.24 39.96 17.88
C VAL A 107 -13.71 41.23 17.16
N ASN A 108 -13.25 42.41 17.61
CA ASN A 108 -13.60 43.68 16.97
C ASN A 108 -13.00 43.81 15.56
N TRP A 109 -11.85 43.20 15.32
CA TRP A 109 -11.21 43.15 13.99
C TRP A 109 -11.89 42.17 13.03
N THR A 110 -12.41 41.04 13.53
CA THR A 110 -13.11 40.03 12.70
C THR A 110 -14.55 40.40 12.32
N LEU A 111 -15.12 41.43 12.95
CA LEU A 111 -16.51 41.81 12.76
C LEU A 111 -16.59 43.04 11.86
N SER A 112 -17.41 42.96 10.82
CA SER A 112 -17.83 44.13 10.03
C SER A 112 -19.13 44.69 10.59
N SER A 113 -19.28 46.02 10.53
CA SER A 113 -20.51 46.69 10.90
C SER A 113 -21.45 46.84 9.71
N PHE A 114 -22.74 46.74 9.97
CA PHE A 114 -23.83 46.96 9.04
C PHE A 114 -24.80 48.00 9.63
N PRO A 115 -24.86 49.22 9.07
CA PRO A 115 -25.85 50.22 9.46
C PRO A 115 -27.29 49.73 9.24
N ILE A 116 -28.16 49.92 10.23
CA ILE A 116 -29.55 49.46 10.14
C ILE A 116 -30.37 50.29 9.15
N ALA A 117 -29.98 51.55 8.92
CA ALA A 117 -30.61 52.42 7.93
C ALA A 117 -30.65 51.78 6.53
N ASP A 118 -29.62 51.00 6.19
CA ASP A 118 -29.48 50.35 4.89
C ASP A 118 -30.34 49.08 4.78
N TYR A 119 -30.82 48.53 5.91
CA TYR A 119 -31.71 47.37 5.92
C TYR A 119 -33.07 47.69 5.27
N ASN A 120 -33.59 48.90 5.48
CA ASN A 120 -34.89 49.35 4.93
C ASN A 120 -34.94 49.33 3.39
N LEU A 121 -33.79 49.30 2.71
CA LEU A 121 -33.69 49.17 1.25
C LEU A 121 -33.77 47.72 0.76
N THR A 122 -33.62 46.74 1.65
CA THR A 122 -33.45 45.31 1.31
C THR A 122 -34.47 44.38 1.96
N GLY A 123 -35.22 44.82 2.99
CA GLY A 123 -36.28 44.02 3.61
C GLY A 123 -37.05 44.73 4.74
N THR A 124 -38.05 44.05 5.31
CA THR A 124 -38.83 44.49 6.48
C THR A 124 -38.13 44.12 7.78
N MET A 125 -37.82 45.09 8.65
CA MET A 125 -37.29 44.82 9.99
C MET A 125 -38.31 44.02 10.80
N THR A 126 -37.86 42.97 11.48
CA THR A 126 -38.71 42.22 12.42
C THR A 126 -38.92 43.02 13.71
N SER A 127 -40.05 42.80 14.38
CA SER A 127 -40.40 43.43 15.67
C SER A 127 -39.43 43.11 16.82
N ASP A 128 -38.48 42.18 16.60
CA ASP A 128 -37.51 41.73 17.59
C ASP A 128 -36.28 42.63 17.70
N VAL A 129 -36.14 43.65 16.83
CA VAL A 129 -35.00 44.58 16.89
C VAL A 129 -35.21 45.63 17.98
N PRO A 130 -34.29 45.75 18.96
CA PRO A 130 -34.40 46.75 20.03
C PRO A 130 -34.47 48.19 19.51
N SER A 131 -35.33 49.00 20.11
CA SER A 131 -35.46 50.43 19.80
C SER A 131 -34.17 51.17 20.15
N GLY A 132 -33.51 51.78 19.15
CA GLY A 132 -32.28 52.57 19.34
C GLY A 132 -30.98 51.93 18.85
N LEU A 133 -31.03 50.77 18.18
CA LEU A 133 -29.86 50.17 17.57
C LEU A 133 -29.46 50.92 16.28
N THR A 134 -28.18 51.30 16.16
CA THR A 134 -27.66 52.07 15.00
C THR A 134 -26.95 51.19 13.96
N TYR A 135 -26.22 50.16 14.41
CA TYR A 135 -25.55 49.20 13.55
C TYR A 135 -25.55 47.80 14.17
N CYS A 136 -25.54 46.79 13.32
CA CYS A 136 -25.31 45.39 13.68
C CYS A 136 -23.88 44.99 13.32
N ARG A 137 -23.35 43.93 13.93
CA ARG A 137 -22.04 43.37 13.57
C ARG A 137 -22.19 41.93 13.12
N TYR A 138 -21.51 41.58 12.03
CA TYR A 138 -21.50 40.23 11.48
C TYR A 138 -20.07 39.82 11.12
N ARG A 139 -19.87 38.52 10.98
CA ARG A 139 -18.55 37.94 10.79
C ARG A 139 -18.17 37.91 9.32
N ASP A 140 -17.56 39.00 8.85
CA ASP A 140 -16.97 39.10 7.52
C ASP A 140 -16.01 40.30 7.45
N PHE A 141 -15.12 40.31 6.46
CA PHE A 141 -14.15 41.38 6.22
C PHE A 141 -14.64 42.34 5.11
N ARG A 142 -15.78 42.98 5.35
CA ARG A 142 -16.42 43.93 4.42
C ARG A 142 -16.34 45.37 4.90
N GLU A 143 -16.36 46.28 3.95
CA GLU A 143 -16.40 47.71 4.24
C GLU A 143 -17.80 48.14 4.70
N SER A 144 -17.87 48.96 5.75
CA SER A 144 -19.13 49.38 6.38
C SER A 144 -19.70 50.70 5.84
N THR A 145 -18.88 51.50 5.15
CA THR A 145 -19.16 52.92 4.84
C THR A 145 -19.34 53.19 3.35
N GLY A 146 -19.64 52.17 2.53
CA GLY A 146 -19.80 52.29 1.09
C GLY A 146 -21.09 51.66 0.56
N PRO A 147 -21.62 52.12 -0.59
CA PRO A 147 -22.89 51.66 -1.16
C PRO A 147 -22.88 50.19 -1.62
N SER A 148 -21.73 49.51 -1.60
CA SER A 148 -21.57 48.19 -2.19
C SER A 148 -21.03 47.10 -1.26
N TYR A 149 -20.81 47.40 0.04
CA TYR A 149 -20.37 46.41 1.05
C TYR A 149 -19.29 45.44 0.54
N SER A 150 -18.29 45.99 -0.18
CA SER A 150 -17.27 45.23 -0.88
C SER A 150 -16.27 44.61 0.09
N HIS A 151 -15.55 43.59 -0.39
CA HIS A 151 -14.51 42.93 0.37
C HIS A 151 -13.29 43.85 0.56
N THR A 152 -12.81 43.94 1.79
CA THR A 152 -11.62 44.72 2.14
C THR A 152 -10.33 44.00 1.70
N SER A 153 -9.19 44.70 1.70
CA SER A 153 -7.89 44.06 1.45
C SER A 153 -7.55 42.95 2.47
N VAL A 154 -8.04 43.10 3.71
CA VAL A 154 -7.88 42.11 4.78
C VAL A 154 -8.53 40.77 4.40
N TYR A 155 -9.69 40.80 3.75
CA TYR A 155 -10.36 39.58 3.25
C TYR A 155 -9.42 38.76 2.36
N TRP A 156 -8.81 39.41 1.38
CA TRP A 156 -7.90 38.77 0.43
C TRP A 156 -6.63 38.26 1.09
N ASN A 157 -6.07 39.01 2.04
CA ASN A 157 -4.91 38.58 2.82
C ASN A 157 -5.22 37.31 3.64
N VAL A 158 -6.40 37.22 4.25
CA VAL A 158 -6.83 36.03 4.99
C VAL A 158 -7.04 34.84 4.06
N ILE A 159 -7.64 35.05 2.87
CA ILE A 159 -7.77 33.98 1.87
C ILE A 159 -6.40 33.50 1.39
N ALA A 160 -5.48 34.42 1.08
CA ALA A 160 -4.12 34.06 0.68
C ALA A 160 -3.42 33.25 1.77
N ALA A 161 -3.55 33.65 3.04
CA ALA A 161 -3.02 32.90 4.18
C ALA A 161 -3.63 31.49 4.29
N ARG A 162 -4.93 31.32 3.99
CA ARG A 162 -5.59 29.99 3.94
C ARG A 162 -4.99 29.10 2.86
N LEU A 163 -4.78 29.64 1.66
CA LEU A 163 -4.20 28.88 0.54
C LEU A 163 -2.75 28.50 0.81
N VAL A 164 -1.95 29.42 1.35
CA VAL A 164 -0.56 29.14 1.75
C VAL A 164 -0.52 28.05 2.83
N PHE A 165 -1.40 28.11 3.82
CA PHE A 165 -1.49 27.06 4.83
C PHE A 165 -1.77 25.68 4.23
N ILE A 166 -2.69 25.58 3.27
CA ILE A 166 -3.02 24.31 2.62
C ILE A 166 -1.79 23.73 1.92
N ILE A 167 -1.09 24.55 1.14
CA ILE A 167 0.12 24.15 0.44
C ILE A 167 1.18 23.66 1.44
N LEU A 168 1.44 24.43 2.51
CA LEU A 168 2.43 24.03 3.52
C LEU A 168 2.04 22.74 4.25
N PHE A 169 0.78 22.63 4.66
CA PHE A 169 0.28 21.44 5.36
C PHE A 169 0.40 20.19 4.48
N GLU A 170 0.01 20.27 3.22
CA GLU A 170 0.13 19.20 2.25
C GLU A 170 1.58 18.75 2.08
N HIS A 171 2.52 19.67 1.85
CA HIS A 171 3.93 19.35 1.67
C HIS A 171 4.57 18.73 2.93
N ILE A 172 4.17 19.19 4.12
CA ILE A 172 4.65 18.62 5.39
C ILE A 172 4.16 17.18 5.57
N ILE A 173 2.88 16.92 5.29
CA ILE A 173 2.32 15.56 5.42
C ILE A 173 2.93 14.62 4.38
N PHE A 174 3.09 15.07 3.13
CA PHE A 174 3.74 14.26 2.10
C PHE A 174 5.21 14.01 2.40
N LEU A 175 5.93 14.99 2.94
CA LEU A 175 7.29 14.78 3.42
C LEU A 175 7.33 13.71 4.52
N PHE A 176 6.41 13.76 5.48
CA PHE A 176 6.33 12.76 6.53
C PHE A 176 6.01 11.35 5.99
N ILE A 177 5.06 11.24 5.07
CA ILE A 177 4.73 9.98 4.40
C ILE A 177 5.95 9.43 3.66
N TYR A 178 6.66 10.28 2.91
CA TYR A 178 7.88 9.90 2.20
C TYR A 178 8.99 9.42 3.14
N VAL A 179 9.21 10.12 4.25
CA VAL A 179 10.17 9.71 5.28
C VAL A 179 9.76 8.37 5.91
N MET A 180 8.47 8.13 6.14
CA MET A 180 7.99 6.86 6.68
C MET A 180 8.18 5.69 5.70
N GLN A 181 7.95 5.93 4.41
CA GLN A 181 8.25 4.95 3.36
C GLN A 181 9.75 4.66 3.26
N TRP A 182 10.60 5.67 3.49
CA TRP A 182 12.04 5.46 3.55
C TRP A 182 12.50 4.69 4.80
N LEU A 183 11.84 4.91 5.94
CA LEU A 183 12.20 4.28 7.21
C LEU A 183 11.75 2.82 7.31
N VAL A 184 10.60 2.48 6.73
CA VAL A 184 10.04 1.12 6.77
C VAL A 184 10.29 0.44 5.42
N PRO A 185 11.23 -0.52 5.33
CA PRO A 185 11.47 -1.24 4.08
C PRO A 185 10.27 -2.10 3.71
N ASP A 186 9.89 -2.09 2.43
CA ASP A 186 8.72 -2.82 1.90
C ASP A 186 8.75 -4.33 2.20
N VAL A 187 9.95 -4.92 2.25
CA VAL A 187 10.13 -6.34 2.56
C VAL A 187 10.88 -6.50 3.88
N PRO A 188 10.29 -7.18 4.88
CA PRO A 188 10.96 -7.42 6.15
C PRO A 188 12.15 -8.37 5.99
N LYS A 189 13.22 -8.15 6.77
CA LYS A 189 14.49 -8.91 6.69
C LYS A 189 14.30 -10.43 6.77
N THR A 190 13.43 -10.91 7.65
CA THR A 190 13.14 -12.35 7.79
C THR A 190 12.68 -13.00 6.48
N ILE A 191 11.91 -12.27 5.67
CA ILE A 191 11.44 -12.76 4.37
C ILE A 191 12.56 -12.66 3.34
N GLN A 192 13.38 -11.60 3.37
CA GLN A 192 14.56 -11.49 2.50
C GLN A 192 15.53 -12.66 2.74
N ASP A 193 15.82 -12.99 4.01
CA ASP A 193 16.68 -14.10 4.39
C ASP A 193 16.09 -15.43 3.91
N LYS A 194 14.77 -15.60 4.02
CA LYS A 194 14.08 -16.80 3.56
C LYS A 194 14.13 -16.94 2.03
N ILE A 195 13.90 -15.85 1.29
CA ILE A 195 14.01 -15.82 -0.17
C ILE A 195 15.45 -16.14 -0.59
N ALA A 196 16.44 -15.55 0.08
CA ALA A 196 17.86 -15.81 -0.18
C ALA A 196 18.22 -17.28 0.09
N HIS A 197 17.69 -17.86 1.17
CA HIS A 197 17.90 -19.26 1.53
C HIS A 197 17.29 -20.22 0.51
N GLU A 198 16.02 -19.99 0.13
CA GLU A 198 15.35 -20.79 -0.89
C GLU A 198 16.09 -20.69 -2.24
N HIS A 199 16.54 -19.50 -2.63
CA HIS A 199 17.32 -19.28 -3.85
C HIS A 199 18.67 -20.01 -3.82
N TYR A 200 19.36 -20.04 -2.68
CA TYR A 200 20.60 -20.79 -2.50
C TYR A 200 20.38 -22.31 -2.65
N ILE A 201 19.32 -22.86 -2.04
CA ILE A 201 18.98 -24.28 -2.18
C ILE A 201 18.69 -24.62 -3.65
N ASP A 202 17.86 -23.81 -4.31
CA ASP A 202 17.48 -23.97 -5.72
C ASP A 202 18.70 -23.98 -6.64
N GLN A 203 19.64 -23.07 -6.42
CA GLN A 203 20.89 -23.05 -7.17
C GLN A 203 21.67 -24.35 -6.95
N ARG A 204 21.90 -24.74 -5.69
CA ARG A 204 22.67 -25.94 -5.34
C ARG A 204 22.09 -27.19 -6.00
N GLU A 205 20.77 -27.33 -6.04
CA GLU A 205 20.11 -28.45 -6.72
C GLU A 205 20.35 -28.45 -8.23
N ARG A 206 20.29 -27.27 -8.88
CA ARG A 206 20.62 -27.11 -10.31
C ARG A 206 22.08 -27.42 -10.62
N TRP A 207 23.02 -26.97 -9.79
CA TRP A 207 24.45 -27.32 -9.92
C TRP A 207 24.65 -28.83 -9.82
N ALA A 208 23.98 -29.49 -8.87
CA ALA A 208 24.06 -30.93 -8.69
C ALA A 208 23.34 -31.74 -9.80
N SER A 209 22.32 -31.19 -10.46
CA SER A 209 21.72 -31.81 -11.64
C SER A 209 22.62 -31.69 -12.87
N ASN A 210 23.16 -30.50 -13.14
CA ASN A 210 24.05 -30.29 -14.30
C ASN A 210 25.30 -31.16 -14.21
N ARG A 211 25.94 -31.22 -13.03
CA ARG A 211 27.10 -32.11 -12.82
C ARG A 211 26.76 -33.59 -13.04
N ARG A 212 25.52 -34.01 -12.71
CA ARG A 212 25.06 -35.38 -12.98
C ARG A 212 24.85 -35.64 -14.47
N GLU A 213 24.37 -34.66 -15.22
CA GLU A 213 24.23 -34.74 -16.68
C GLU A 213 25.59 -34.82 -17.37
N GLU A 214 26.55 -33.96 -17.01
CA GLU A 214 27.94 -34.00 -17.51
C GLU A 214 28.59 -35.37 -17.26
N ASN A 215 28.47 -35.90 -16.04
CA ASN A 215 29.00 -37.22 -15.69
C ASN A 215 28.33 -38.37 -16.45
N PHE A 216 27.10 -38.19 -16.96
CA PHE A 216 26.40 -39.19 -17.76
C PHE A 216 26.74 -39.10 -19.26
N GLU A 217 27.17 -37.93 -19.76
CA GLU A 217 27.65 -37.73 -21.13
C GLU A 217 29.13 -38.10 -21.32
N GLN A 218 29.96 -38.03 -20.27
CA GLN A 218 31.39 -38.40 -20.34
C GLN A 218 31.82 -39.88 -20.11
N PRO A 219 30.96 -40.88 -19.82
CA PRO A 219 31.45 -42.21 -19.43
C PRO A 219 32.02 -43.05 -20.59
N ASP A 220 31.83 -42.69 -21.86
CA ASP A 220 32.30 -43.50 -23.00
C ASP A 220 33.69 -43.08 -23.54
N HIS A 221 34.09 -41.81 -23.40
CA HIS A 221 35.38 -41.32 -23.91
C HIS A 221 36.55 -41.64 -22.97
N THR A 222 36.40 -41.38 -21.67
CA THR A 222 37.45 -41.65 -20.66
C THR A 222 37.67 -43.14 -20.43
N SER A 223 36.60 -43.95 -20.44
CA SER A 223 36.68 -45.42 -20.36
C SER A 223 37.35 -46.03 -21.62
N ARG A 224 37.12 -45.48 -22.81
CA ARG A 224 37.80 -45.91 -24.05
C ARG A 224 39.26 -45.49 -24.10
N GLU A 225 39.60 -44.28 -23.64
CA GLU A 225 40.99 -43.81 -23.60
C GLU A 225 41.82 -44.56 -22.55
N THR A 226 41.29 -44.77 -21.35
CA THR A 226 41.94 -45.61 -20.33
C THR A 226 42.10 -47.05 -20.81
N SER A 227 41.11 -47.63 -21.48
CA SER A 227 41.23 -48.95 -22.11
C SER A 227 42.30 -49.00 -23.21
N LYS A 228 42.39 -47.98 -24.07
CA LYS A 228 43.46 -47.86 -25.10
C LYS A 228 44.84 -47.71 -24.47
N ASN A 229 44.98 -46.89 -23.44
CA ASN A 229 46.24 -46.67 -22.74
C ASN A 229 46.70 -47.94 -22.00
N ILE A 230 45.79 -48.69 -21.37
CA ILE A 230 46.09 -49.97 -20.74
C ILE A 230 46.49 -51.03 -21.78
N LYS A 231 45.79 -51.10 -22.92
CA LYS A 231 46.16 -52.04 -24.01
C LYS A 231 47.54 -51.73 -24.61
N ASN A 232 47.85 -50.46 -24.80
CA ASN A 232 49.18 -50.04 -25.25
C ASN A 232 50.27 -50.38 -24.23
N LEU A 233 49.95 -50.27 -22.93
CA LEU A 233 50.86 -50.68 -21.86
C LEU A 233 51.09 -52.20 -21.83
N PHE A 234 50.05 -53.01 -22.05
CA PHE A 234 50.17 -54.47 -22.13
C PHE A 234 51.00 -54.92 -23.35
N HIS A 235 50.83 -54.27 -24.50
CA HIS A 235 51.65 -54.53 -25.69
C HIS A 235 53.14 -54.22 -25.50
N LEU A 236 53.50 -53.37 -24.53
CA LEU A 236 54.89 -53.07 -24.16
C LEU A 236 55.48 -54.06 -23.14
N ILE A 237 54.67 -54.97 -22.59
CA ILE A 237 55.06 -55.90 -21.52
C ILE A 237 55.10 -57.37 -22.00
N GLU A 238 54.39 -57.74 -23.07
CA GLU A 238 54.42 -59.12 -23.59
C GLU A 238 55.63 -59.42 -24.48
N TYR A 239 56.57 -60.22 -23.93
CA TYR A 239 57.51 -61.05 -24.71
C TYR A 239 56.84 -62.39 -25.05
N PRO A 240 57.11 -63.00 -26.21
CA PRO A 240 56.43 -64.22 -26.61
C PRO A 240 57.06 -65.44 -25.93
N VAL A 241 56.23 -66.27 -25.29
CA VAL A 241 56.61 -67.63 -24.92
C VAL A 241 55.60 -68.59 -25.55
N ASN A 242 56.12 -69.46 -26.43
CA ASN A 242 55.40 -70.56 -27.07
C ASN A 242 55.41 -71.79 -26.16
N THR A 243 54.29 -72.54 -26.07
CA THR A 243 54.28 -74.02 -26.00
C THR A 243 52.88 -74.61 -26.17
N GLU A 244 52.83 -75.82 -26.71
CA GLU A 244 51.68 -76.52 -27.32
C GLU A 244 50.79 -77.35 -26.35
N SER A 245 49.49 -77.46 -26.73
CA SER A 245 48.60 -78.65 -26.64
C SER A 245 48.07 -79.13 -25.25
N PRO A 246 47.09 -80.07 -25.21
CA PRO A 246 45.64 -79.79 -25.15
C PRO A 246 44.97 -80.45 -23.92
N ILE A 247 43.74 -80.07 -23.49
CA ILE A 247 42.82 -80.96 -22.72
C ILE A 247 41.39 -80.37 -22.65
N ASN A 248 40.43 -81.29 -22.80
CA ASN A 248 38.97 -81.21 -22.58
C ASN A 248 38.55 -80.62 -21.21
N ASP A 249 37.46 -79.84 -21.13
CA ASP A 249 36.22 -80.24 -20.43
C ASP A 249 35.20 -79.06 -20.29
N LYS A 250 33.93 -79.41 -20.54
CA LYS A 250 32.67 -78.97 -19.88
C LYS A 250 32.30 -77.47 -19.77
N SER A 251 31.14 -77.16 -20.38
CA SER A 251 30.22 -76.08 -19.99
C SER A 251 29.74 -76.26 -18.52
N PRO A 252 29.42 -75.19 -17.78
CA PRO A 252 27.99 -74.90 -17.61
C PRO A 252 27.59 -73.41 -17.43
N ALA A 253 26.30 -73.21 -17.66
CA ALA A 253 25.36 -72.34 -16.93
C ALA A 253 25.37 -70.81 -17.09
N ASN A 254 24.35 -70.38 -17.84
CA ASN A 254 23.55 -69.17 -17.74
C ASN A 254 23.24 -68.68 -16.31
N VAL A 255 23.50 -67.40 -16.02
CA VAL A 255 22.80 -66.62 -14.99
C VAL A 255 22.45 -65.24 -15.56
N LYS A 256 21.19 -65.05 -15.96
CA LYS A 256 20.56 -63.73 -16.11
C LYS A 256 20.07 -63.25 -14.75
N SER A 257 20.32 -61.99 -14.40
CA SER A 257 19.62 -61.29 -13.32
C SER A 257 19.09 -59.92 -13.80
N PRO A 258 18.00 -59.41 -13.21
CA PRO A 258 17.00 -58.67 -13.96
C PRO A 258 17.12 -57.15 -13.88
N ILE A 259 16.69 -56.52 -14.98
CA ILE A 259 16.43 -55.10 -15.15
C ILE A 259 15.47 -54.60 -14.07
N ARG A 260 15.88 -53.63 -13.26
CA ARG A 260 14.99 -52.85 -12.38
C ARG A 260 14.71 -51.49 -13.04
N GLN A 261 13.61 -51.41 -13.77
CA GLN A 261 13.08 -50.13 -14.26
C GLN A 261 12.63 -49.27 -13.07
N SER A 262 13.35 -48.19 -12.80
CA SER A 262 12.91 -47.15 -11.87
C SER A 262 12.00 -46.15 -12.59
N LYS A 263 10.80 -45.99 -12.05
CA LYS A 263 9.68 -45.20 -12.58
C LYS A 263 10.04 -43.69 -12.56
N ARG A 264 10.33 -43.09 -13.72
CA ARG A 264 10.46 -41.61 -13.86
C ARG A 264 9.12 -40.94 -13.53
N ARG A 265 9.05 -40.13 -12.47
CA ARG A 265 7.96 -39.16 -12.29
C ARG A 265 8.18 -38.01 -13.27
N LYS A 266 7.23 -37.84 -14.19
CA LYS A 266 7.20 -36.75 -15.16
C LYS A 266 6.72 -35.48 -14.43
N ILE A 267 7.64 -34.56 -14.14
CA ILE A 267 7.27 -33.22 -13.65
C ILE A 267 6.85 -32.41 -14.88
N ILE A 268 5.56 -32.11 -14.98
CA ILE A 268 5.03 -31.21 -16.01
C ILE A 268 5.32 -29.78 -15.54
N ARG A 269 6.36 -29.15 -16.12
CA ARG A 269 6.55 -27.70 -16.05
C ARG A 269 5.70 -27.06 -17.15
N THR A 270 4.64 -26.36 -16.78
CA THR A 270 4.00 -25.40 -17.68
C THR A 270 4.89 -24.15 -17.74
N ARG A 271 5.50 -23.89 -18.91
CA ARG A 271 6.08 -22.57 -19.22
C ARG A 271 4.92 -21.59 -19.41
N VAL A 272 4.85 -20.55 -18.59
CA VAL A 272 4.12 -19.33 -18.93
C VAL A 272 5.04 -18.51 -19.84
N SER A 273 4.56 -18.21 -21.04
CA SER A 273 5.28 -17.44 -22.06
C SER A 273 5.12 -15.93 -21.78
N PRO A 274 6.19 -15.13 -21.83
CA PRO A 274 6.13 -13.69 -21.59
C PRO A 274 5.75 -12.95 -22.88
N LYS A 275 4.51 -13.08 -23.31
CA LYS A 275 3.85 -12.16 -24.26
C LYS A 275 2.37 -12.21 -23.97
N ASP A 276 1.95 -11.39 -23.02
CA ASP A 276 0.61 -10.79 -22.87
C ASP A 276 0.65 -9.92 -21.60
N THR A 277 1.26 -8.74 -21.76
CA THR A 277 1.05 -7.52 -20.96
C THR A 277 1.20 -6.36 -21.92
#